data_AF-A0A9P3PLT4-F1
#
_entry.id   AF-A0A9P3PLT4-F1
#
_cell.length_a   1.000
_cell.length_b   1.000
_cell.length_c   1.000
_cell.angle_alpha   90.00
_cell.angle_beta   90.00
_cell.angle_gamma   90.00
#
_symmetry.space_group_name_H-M   'P 1'
#
loop_
_entity.id
_entity.type
_entity.pdbx_description
1 polymer ?
#
loop_
_entity_poly.entity_id
_entity_poly.type
_entity_poly.pdbx_seq_one_letter_code
_entity_poly.pdbx_strand_id
1 'polypeptide(L)'
;MFTCLDSLNGHVEKVGVNRPATPCDEPWEELRKRQDDFVDQMPQVLVIGGGQAGLEVAARLKHLDVPTLVIERSARVGDSWRKRYDSLCLHDTVWYDHPPYMPFPSPWPVYPLRENLPISWKLTQRRSN
;
A
#
# COMPACT_ATOMS: atom_id res chain seq x y z
N MET A 1 16.31 -15.06 8.79
CA MET A 1 16.66 -14.99 7.35
C MET A 1 15.62 -14.08 6.71
N PHE A 2 15.97 -12.83 6.41
CA PHE A 2 15.06 -11.87 5.78
C PHE A 2 15.34 -11.87 4.28
N THR A 3 14.40 -12.37 3.47
CA THR A 3 14.47 -12.26 2.01
C THR A 3 13.85 -10.92 1.63
N CYS A 4 14.68 -9.96 1.22
CA CYS A 4 14.22 -8.67 0.68
C CYS A 4 14.36 -8.69 -0.84
N LEU A 5 13.31 -8.28 -1.56
CA LEU A 5 13.41 -7.96 -2.98
C LEU A 5 14.16 -6.62 -3.09
N ASP A 6 15.33 -6.56 -3.71
CA ASP A 6 16.08 -5.30 -3.83
C ASP A 6 15.69 -4.55 -5.13
N SER A 7 15.74 -5.26 -6.25
CA SER A 7 15.34 -4.76 -7.57
C SER A 7 14.76 -5.87 -8.43
N LEU A 8 14.10 -5.49 -9.53
CA LEU A 8 13.57 -6.40 -10.52
C LEU A 8 14.14 -6.01 -11.90
N ASN A 9 14.79 -6.95 -12.58
CA ASN A 9 15.41 -6.69 -13.88
C ASN A 9 14.35 -6.22 -14.90
N GLY A 10 14.63 -5.10 -15.57
CA GLY A 10 13.70 -4.48 -16.52
C GLY A 10 12.63 -3.59 -15.87
N HIS A 11 12.57 -3.52 -14.55
CA HIS A 11 11.59 -2.75 -13.81
C HIS A 11 12.29 -1.77 -12.87
N VAL A 12 12.46 -0.54 -13.34
CA VAL A 12 13.04 0.55 -12.52
C VAL A 12 11.95 1.17 -11.67
N GLU A 13 12.24 1.34 -10.38
CA GLU A 13 11.30 1.93 -9.42
C GLU A 13 11.08 3.42 -9.72
N LYS A 14 9.82 3.81 -9.97
CA LYS A 14 9.39 5.15 -10.40
C LYS A 14 9.31 6.14 -9.23
N VAL A 15 10.39 6.32 -8.47
CA VAL A 15 10.45 7.16 -7.26
C VAL A 15 11.62 8.15 -7.33
N GLY A 16 11.51 9.28 -6.63
CA GLY A 16 12.55 10.30 -6.56
C GLY A 16 12.87 10.90 -7.93
N VAL A 17 14.08 10.64 -8.43
CA VAL A 17 14.56 11.10 -9.74
C VAL A 17 13.85 10.39 -10.90
N ASN A 18 13.39 9.15 -10.69
CA ASN A 18 12.74 8.31 -11.71
C ASN A 18 11.22 8.52 -11.78
N ARG A 19 10.70 9.61 -11.21
CA ARG A 19 9.26 9.92 -11.30
C ARG A 19 8.89 10.21 -12.75
N PRO A 20 7.73 9.73 -13.23
CA PRO A 20 7.28 10.06 -14.58
C PRO A 20 7.14 11.57 -14.71
N ALA A 21 7.83 12.15 -15.70
CA ALA A 21 7.76 13.58 -16.00
C ALA A 21 6.58 13.93 -16.93
N THR A 22 5.92 12.92 -17.49
CA THR A 22 4.78 13.10 -18.40
C THR A 22 3.61 13.74 -17.66
N PRO A 23 3.06 14.87 -18.16
CA PRO A 23 1.82 15.41 -17.67
C PRO A 23 0.69 14.37 -17.73
N CYS A 24 -0.22 14.39 -16.75
CA CYS A 24 -1.41 13.54 -16.82
C CYS A 24 -2.37 14.14 -17.85
N ASP A 25 -2.47 13.51 -19.01
CA ASP A 25 -3.44 13.89 -20.04
C ASP A 25 -4.86 13.37 -19.73
N GLU A 26 -4.97 12.31 -18.93
CA GLU A 26 -6.23 11.70 -18.51
C GLU A 26 -6.59 12.04 -17.04
N PRO A 27 -7.89 12.16 -16.70
CA PRO A 27 -8.34 12.31 -15.32
C PRO A 27 -7.89 11.14 -14.44
N TRP A 28 -7.39 11.45 -13.23
CA TRP A 28 -6.87 10.46 -12.28
C TRP A 28 -7.86 9.36 -11.89
N GLU A 29 -9.16 9.64 -11.89
CA GLU A 29 -10.18 8.65 -11.55
C GLU A 29 -10.35 7.60 -12.65
N GLU A 30 -10.27 8.01 -13.90
CA GLU A 30 -10.38 7.13 -15.07
C GLU A 30 -9.15 6.23 -15.18
N LEU A 31 -7.95 6.80 -14.99
CA LEU A 31 -6.70 6.05 -14.90
C LEU A 31 -6.77 4.96 -13.82
N ARG A 32 -7.34 5.28 -12.65
CA ARG A 32 -7.52 4.30 -11.57
C ARG A 32 -8.51 3.20 -11.94
N LYS A 33 -9.67 3.55 -12.51
CA LYS A 33 -10.66 2.55 -12.95
C LYS A 33 -10.07 1.62 -14.01
N ARG A 34 -9.36 2.16 -15.00
CA ARG A 34 -8.68 1.37 -16.04
C ARG A 34 -7.66 0.40 -15.44
N GLN A 35 -6.92 0.83 -14.41
CA GLN A 35 -6.01 -0.02 -13.64
C GLN A 35 -6.73 -1.09 -12.84
N ASP A 36 -7.81 -0.74 -12.13
CA ASP A 36 -8.58 -1.66 -11.29
C ASP A 36 -9.29 -2.73 -12.14
N ASP A 37 -9.75 -2.37 -13.34
CA ASP A 37 -10.40 -3.26 -14.31
C ASP A 37 -9.41 -4.03 -15.18
N PHE A 38 -8.10 -3.78 -15.05
CA PHE A 38 -7.04 -4.42 -15.83
C PHE A 38 -7.26 -4.36 -17.35
N VAL A 39 -7.76 -3.23 -17.86
CA VAL A 39 -8.17 -3.07 -19.27
C VAL A 39 -6.99 -3.23 -20.23
N ASP A 40 -5.84 -2.65 -19.90
CA ASP A 40 -4.67 -2.62 -20.78
C ASP A 40 -3.79 -3.86 -20.65
N GLN A 41 -3.79 -4.50 -19.47
CA GLN A 41 -2.86 -5.56 -19.12
C GLN A 41 -3.43 -6.51 -18.07
N MET A 42 -3.25 -7.81 -18.27
CA MET A 42 -3.61 -8.81 -17.27
C MET A 42 -2.66 -8.78 -16.06
N PRO A 43 -3.14 -9.13 -14.85
CA PRO A 43 -2.30 -9.21 -13.67
C PRO A 43 -1.22 -10.28 -13.84
N GLN A 44 0.04 -9.89 -13.66
CA GLN A 44 1.19 -10.80 -13.67
C GLN A 44 1.47 -11.39 -12.29
N VAL A 45 1.11 -10.66 -11.24
CA VAL A 45 1.30 -11.09 -9.85
C VAL A 45 -0.03 -11.12 -9.12
N LEU A 46 -0.27 -12.22 -8.42
CA LEU A 46 -1.40 -12.39 -7.52
C LEU A 46 -0.92 -12.35 -6.08
N VAL A 47 -1.41 -11.36 -5.31
CA VAL A 47 -1.14 -11.23 -3.87
C VAL A 47 -2.36 -11.72 -3.10
N ILE A 48 -2.18 -12.74 -2.27
CA ILE A 48 -3.24 -13.29 -1.43
C ILE A 48 -3.11 -12.68 -0.04
N GLY A 49 -4.08 -11.84 0.33
CA GLY A 49 -4.16 -11.11 1.60
C GLY A 49 -3.93 -9.61 1.43
N GLY A 50 -4.98 -8.81 1.65
CA GLY A 50 -4.96 -7.35 1.74
C GLY A 50 -4.69 -6.84 3.15
N GLY A 51 -3.78 -7.50 3.87
CA GLY A 51 -3.21 -7.02 5.14
C GLY A 51 -2.06 -6.04 4.90
N GLN A 52 -1.32 -5.70 5.96
CA GLN A 52 -0.17 -4.78 5.86
C GLN A 52 0.88 -5.30 4.86
N ALA A 53 1.45 -6.48 5.08
CA ALA A 53 2.49 -7.03 4.21
C ALA A 53 2.05 -7.15 2.73
N GLY A 54 0.82 -7.61 2.47
CA GLY A 54 0.32 -7.74 1.10
C GLY A 54 0.13 -6.39 0.39
N LEU A 55 -0.35 -5.38 1.10
CA LEU A 55 -0.46 -4.03 0.55
C LEU A 55 0.90 -3.36 0.36
N GLU A 56 1.88 -3.62 1.23
CA GLU A 56 3.25 -3.11 1.08
C GLU A 56 3.91 -3.68 -0.18
N VAL A 57 3.78 -4.99 -0.41
CA VAL A 57 4.26 -5.65 -1.63
C VAL A 57 3.55 -5.11 -2.87
N ALA A 58 2.22 -4.99 -2.83
CA ALA A 58 1.45 -4.46 -3.95
C ALA A 58 1.82 -3.00 -4.26
N ALA A 59 2.04 -2.16 -3.24
CA ALA A 59 2.45 -0.78 -3.42
C ALA A 59 3.82 -0.68 -4.11
N ARG A 60 4.75 -1.57 -3.76
CA ARG A 60 6.08 -1.59 -4.37
C ARG A 60 6.06 -2.10 -5.80
N LEU A 61 5.33 -3.18 -6.06
CA LEU A 61 5.15 -3.69 -7.41
C LEU A 61 4.45 -2.67 -8.33
N LYS A 62 3.53 -1.87 -7.78
CA LYS A 62 2.92 -0.75 -8.52
C LYS A 62 3.94 0.31 -8.94
N HIS A 63 4.90 0.66 -8.08
CA HIS A 63 5.97 1.61 -8.43
C HIS A 63 7.03 1.00 -9.37
N LEU A 64 7.09 -0.32 -9.46
CA LEU A 64 7.89 -1.08 -10.44
C LEU A 64 7.16 -1.33 -11.76
N ASP A 65 5.94 -0.79 -11.92
CA ASP A 65 5.11 -0.98 -13.13
C ASP A 65 4.69 -2.43 -13.40
N VAL A 66 4.61 -3.25 -12.35
CA VAL A 66 4.17 -4.63 -12.46
C VAL A 66 2.65 -4.70 -12.18
N PRO A 67 1.81 -5.14 -13.12
CA PRO A 67 0.38 -5.29 -12.86
C PRO A 67 0.11 -6.37 -11.79
N THR A 68 -0.53 -5.95 -10.69
CA THR A 68 -0.75 -6.78 -9.50
C THR A 68 -2.21 -6.79 -9.07
N LEU A 69 -2.74 -8.00 -8.83
CA LEU A 69 -4.06 -8.22 -8.27
C LEU A 69 -3.95 -8.63 -6.80
N VAL A 70 -4.62 -7.92 -5.91
CA VAL A 70 -4.69 -8.26 -4.48
C VAL A 70 -6.06 -8.84 -4.15
N ILE A 71 -6.09 -10.07 -3.62
CA ILE A 71 -7.32 -10.72 -3.18
C ILE A 71 -7.35 -10.74 -1.65
N GLU A 72 -8.43 -10.22 -1.06
CA GLU A 72 -8.65 -10.21 0.38
C GLU A 72 -9.97 -10.90 0.71
N ARG A 73 -9.96 -11.74 1.75
CA ARG A 73 -11.17 -12.43 2.24
C ARG A 73 -12.08 -11.49 3.04
N SER A 74 -11.50 -10.53 3.75
CA SER A 74 -12.25 -9.58 4.56
C SER A 74 -13.04 -8.60 3.71
N ALA A 75 -14.17 -8.12 4.25
CA ALA A 75 -15.02 -7.14 3.57
C ALA A 75 -14.28 -5.83 3.21
N ARG A 76 -13.21 -5.49 3.95
CA ARG A 76 -12.36 -4.34 3.68
C ARG A 76 -10.88 -4.70 3.88
N VAL A 77 -10.03 -4.17 3.00
CA VAL A 77 -8.57 -4.31 3.11
C VAL A 77 -8.05 -3.72 4.41
N GLY A 78 -7.29 -4.47 5.20
CA GLY A 78 -6.82 -4.09 6.53
C GLY A 78 -7.76 -4.37 7.71
N ASP A 79 -8.90 -5.02 7.47
CA ASP A 79 -9.77 -5.47 8.57
C ASP A 79 -9.10 -6.51 9.48
N SER A 80 -8.09 -7.22 8.99
CA SER A 80 -7.26 -8.11 9.80
C SER A 80 -6.60 -7.41 10.99
N TRP A 81 -6.29 -6.11 10.86
CA TRP A 81 -5.78 -5.25 11.93
C TRP A 81 -6.90 -4.50 12.66
N ARG A 82 -7.88 -3.96 11.94
CA ARG A 82 -8.99 -3.20 12.57
C ARG A 82 -9.86 -4.03 13.51
N LYS A 83 -9.99 -5.34 13.26
CA LYS A 83 -10.79 -6.25 14.10
C LYS A 83 -10.02 -6.84 15.29
N ARG A 84 -8.77 -6.42 15.51
CA ARG A 84 -8.03 -6.79 16.73
C ARG A 84 -8.59 -6.03 17.94
N TYR A 85 -8.18 -6.42 19.14
CA TYR A 85 -8.63 -5.79 20.39
C TYR A 85 -8.21 -4.31 20.49
N ASP A 86 -8.99 -3.51 21.21
CA ASP A 86 -8.86 -2.04 21.23
C ASP A 86 -7.55 -1.55 21.87
N SER A 87 -7.03 -2.28 22.85
CA SER A 87 -5.78 -1.97 23.55
C SER A 87 -4.52 -2.39 22.78
N LEU A 88 -4.65 -2.80 21.52
CA LEU A 88 -3.50 -3.18 20.70
C LEU A 88 -2.62 -1.97 20.41
N CYS A 89 -1.38 -2.06 20.87
CA CYS A 89 -0.28 -1.17 20.58
C CYS A 89 0.80 -1.95 19.83
N LEU A 90 1.49 -1.32 18.88
CA LEU A 90 2.69 -1.92 18.30
C LEU A 90 3.79 -2.02 19.37
N HIS A 91 4.55 -3.12 19.32
CA HIS A 91 5.72 -3.33 20.16
C HIS A 91 6.98 -2.75 19.51
N ASP A 92 6.96 -2.62 18.18
CA ASP A 92 7.97 -1.94 17.40
C ASP A 92 7.67 -0.44 17.32
N THR A 93 8.74 0.33 17.12
CA THR A 93 8.64 1.78 17.03
C THR A 93 8.27 2.20 15.61
N VAL A 94 7.59 3.36 15.47
CA VAL A 94 7.18 3.91 14.16
C VAL A 94 8.28 3.94 13.09
N TRP A 95 9.55 4.04 13.48
CA TRP A 95 10.69 4.10 12.57
C TRP A 95 10.94 2.77 11.82
N TYR A 96 10.56 1.65 12.42
CA TYR A 96 10.70 0.33 11.80
C TYR A 96 9.46 -0.08 11.00
N ASP A 97 8.29 0.48 11.31
CA ASP A 97 6.99 0.06 10.75
C ASP A 97 6.47 0.95 9.62
N HIS A 98 7.30 1.85 9.09
CA HIS A 98 6.89 2.71 7.98
C HIS A 98 6.48 1.87 6.75
N PRO A 99 5.25 1.99 6.24
CA PRO A 99 4.91 1.36 4.98
C PRO A 99 5.63 2.09 3.83
N PRO A 100 5.89 1.38 2.72
CA PRO A 100 6.60 1.95 1.59
C PRO A 100 5.79 3.12 1.02
N TYR A 101 6.49 4.22 0.71
CA TYR A 101 5.94 5.46 0.15
C TYR A 101 4.96 6.22 1.06
N MET A 102 4.78 5.80 2.31
CA MET A 102 3.87 6.47 3.23
C MET A 102 4.42 6.48 4.66
N PRO A 103 5.36 7.40 4.98
CA PRO A 103 5.86 7.51 6.35
C PRO A 103 4.74 7.86 7.33
N PHE A 104 4.95 7.47 8.60
CA PHE A 104 4.05 7.86 9.68
C PHE A 104 4.12 9.38 9.89
N PRO A 105 2.99 10.04 10.17
CA PRO A 105 2.99 11.45 10.55
C PRO A 105 3.84 11.71 11.80
N SER A 106 4.59 12.80 11.80
CA SER A 106 5.38 13.27 12.96
C SER A 106 4.62 13.38 14.30
N PRO A 107 3.33 13.79 14.37
CA PRO A 107 2.63 13.90 15.65
C PRO A 107 2.20 12.55 16.26
N TRP A 108 2.45 11.42 15.60
CA TRP A 108 2.03 10.12 16.12
C TRP A 108 2.94 9.62 17.24
N PRO A 109 2.40 8.87 18.21
CA PRO A 109 3.21 8.31 19.28
C PRO A 109 4.22 7.29 18.72
N VAL A 110 5.36 7.15 19.40
CA VAL A 110 6.44 6.22 19.04
C VAL A 110 5.94 4.78 18.92
N TYR A 111 4.97 4.41 19.75
CA TYR A 111 4.23 3.15 19.67
C TYR A 111 2.77 3.44 19.30
N PRO A 112 2.39 3.30 18.01
CA PRO A 112 1.05 3.62 17.57
C PRO A 112 0.03 2.57 18.04
N LEU A 113 -1.14 3.07 18.44
CA LEU A 113 -2.32 2.25 18.66
C LEU A 113 -2.84 1.69 17.33
N ARG A 114 -3.65 0.64 17.39
CA ARG A 114 -4.35 0.05 16.23
C ARG A 114 -4.98 1.08 15.28
N GLU A 115 -5.57 2.14 15.81
CA GLU A 115 -6.24 3.19 15.03
C GLU A 115 -5.25 4.05 14.24
N ASN A 116 -4.05 4.22 14.78
CA ASN A 116 -2.93 4.92 14.19
C ASN A 116 -2.11 4.00 13.27
N LEU A 117 -2.66 2.89 12.77
CA LEU A 117 -1.99 2.11 11.74
C LEU A 117 -2.27 2.73 10.37
N PRO A 118 -1.31 2.80 9.44
CA PRO A 118 -1.50 3.48 8.14
C PRO A 118 -2.63 2.86 7.32
N ILE A 119 -2.79 1.54 7.45
CA ILE A 119 -3.87 0.76 6.84
C ILE A 119 -5.26 1.08 7.42
N SER A 120 -5.32 1.52 8.68
CA SER A 120 -6.54 2.00 9.34
C SER A 120 -6.85 3.45 8.96
N TRP A 121 -5.82 4.29 8.99
CA TRP A 121 -5.89 5.73 8.78
C TRP A 121 -6.36 6.14 7.37
N LYS A 122 -5.68 5.70 6.29
CA LYS A 122 -5.98 6.20 4.93
C LYS A 122 -7.40 5.88 4.46
N LEU A 123 -7.93 4.76 4.93
CA LEU A 123 -9.25 4.27 4.51
C LEU A 123 -10.38 4.87 5.35
N THR A 124 -10.05 5.51 6.47
CA THR A 124 -10.99 6.27 7.30
C THR A 124 -11.28 7.64 6.68
N GLN A 125 -10.28 8.28 6.06
CA GLN A 125 -10.47 9.58 5.36
C GLN A 125 -11.36 9.52 4.11
N ARG A 126 -11.68 8.32 3.58
CA ARG A 126 -12.65 8.16 2.47
C ARG A 126 -14.12 8.29 2.90
N ARG A 127 -14.43 8.43 4.21
CA ARG A 127 -15.80 8.58 4.72
C ARG A 127 -16.23 10.03 4.97
N SER A 128 -15.31 10.98 4.90
CA SER A 128 -15.58 12.41 5.05
C SER A 128 -15.55 13.09 3.67
N ASN A 129 -16.53 12.73 2.82
CA ASN A 129 -17.06 13.49 1.70
C ASN A 129 -18.32 12.79 1.20
#